data_AF-A0A3B3YY78-F1
#
_entry.id   AF-A0A3B3YY78-F1
#
_cell.length_a   1.000
_cell.length_b   1.000
_cell.length_c   1.000
_cell.angle_alpha   90.00
_cell.angle_beta   90.00
_cell.angle_gamma   90.00
#
_symmetry.space_group_name_H-M   'P 1'
#
loop_
_entity.id
_entity.type
_entity.pdbx_description
1 polymer ?
#
loop_
_entity_poly.entity_id
_entity_poly.type
_entity_poly.pdbx_seq_one_letter_code
_entity_poly.pdbx_strand_id
1 'polypeptide(L)'
;MDYQYKGASGDSKDDFCPICLDRLIKQKQLRCKHTFCDECLQASLKHIGPMCPVCKDVFGVMEGDQPDGVMTWSSDSSSLPGFSGCGCIVITYTFPSGKQAEKHPNPGQPYQGTNRTAYRPDNEEGQEVLKLLKKAFDQKMIFTVGTSRTSGLDNQVIWNDISHKTSKTGGPQRYGYPDPDYLRKVKEDLKAKGIE
;
A
#
# COMPACT_ATOMS: atom_id res chain seq x y z
N MET A 1 -1.64 -25.81 -64.56
CA MET A 1 -2.34 -24.59 -64.11
C MET A 1 -2.28 -24.60 -62.60
N ASP A 2 -1.20 -24.01 -62.09
CA ASP A 2 -0.83 -23.98 -60.68
C ASP A 2 -1.75 -23.04 -59.89
N TYR A 3 -2.36 -23.60 -58.84
CA TYR A 3 -3.07 -22.81 -57.83
C TYR A 3 -2.04 -22.05 -56.99
N GLN A 4 -1.83 -20.77 -57.30
CA GLN A 4 -1.09 -19.87 -56.42
C GLN A 4 -1.94 -19.54 -55.18
N TYR A 5 -1.65 -20.23 -54.07
CA TYR A 5 -2.01 -19.78 -52.74
C TYR A 5 -1.27 -18.47 -52.45
N LYS A 6 -2.02 -17.36 -52.35
CA LYS A 6 -1.52 -16.11 -51.80
C LYS A 6 -1.24 -16.31 -50.31
N GLY A 7 0.03 -16.38 -49.94
CA GLY A 7 0.47 -16.30 -48.56
C GLY A 7 0.05 -14.97 -47.95
N ALA A 8 -0.74 -15.04 -46.87
CA ALA A 8 -1.06 -13.89 -46.04
C ALA A 8 0.18 -13.52 -45.22
N SER A 9 0.84 -12.45 -45.64
CA SER A 9 1.90 -11.78 -44.92
C SER A 9 1.30 -10.94 -43.78
N GLY A 10 1.77 -11.18 -42.55
CA GLY A 10 1.74 -10.19 -41.47
C GLY A 10 1.09 -10.61 -40.15
N ASP A 11 1.49 -11.72 -39.53
CA ASP A 11 1.28 -11.88 -38.08
C ASP A 11 2.43 -11.16 -37.36
N SER A 12 2.22 -9.89 -37.05
CA SER A 12 3.12 -9.19 -36.13
C SER A 12 2.86 -9.73 -34.72
N LYS A 13 3.91 -10.06 -33.97
CA LYS A 13 3.77 -10.49 -32.56
C LYS A 13 3.16 -9.39 -31.67
N ASP A 14 2.99 -8.18 -32.21
CA ASP A 14 2.42 -7.01 -31.55
C ASP A 14 0.88 -7.00 -31.60
N ASP A 15 0.25 -7.91 -32.34
CA ASP A 15 -1.21 -7.96 -32.49
C ASP A 15 -1.92 -8.84 -31.44
N PHE A 16 -1.19 -9.47 -30.51
CA PHE A 16 -1.76 -10.37 -29.50
C PHE A 16 -1.77 -9.77 -28.09
N CYS A 17 -2.88 -9.95 -27.39
CA CYS A 17 -3.06 -9.54 -26.00
C CYS A 17 -2.36 -10.52 -25.05
N PRO A 18 -1.43 -10.07 -24.17
CA PRO A 18 -0.71 -10.96 -23.27
C PRO A 18 -1.57 -11.50 -22.10
N ILE A 19 -2.83 -11.04 -21.95
CA ILE A 19 -3.75 -11.52 -20.90
C ILE A 19 -4.63 -12.64 -21.42
N CYS A 20 -5.34 -12.44 -22.54
CA CYS A 20 -6.23 -13.46 -23.11
C CYS A 20 -5.55 -14.34 -24.17
N LEU A 21 -4.35 -13.98 -24.61
CA LEU A 21 -3.56 -14.68 -25.64
C LEU A 21 -4.21 -14.69 -27.04
N ASP A 22 -5.26 -13.89 -27.24
CA ASP A 22 -5.93 -13.68 -28.53
C ASP A 22 -5.53 -12.34 -29.16
N ARG A 23 -5.99 -12.09 -30.40
CA ARG A 23 -5.79 -10.80 -31.08
C ARG A 23 -6.32 -9.63 -30.26
N LEU A 24 -5.63 -8.51 -30.31
CA LEU A 24 -5.99 -7.29 -29.60
C LEU A 24 -7.35 -6.74 -30.09
N ILE A 25 -8.30 -6.60 -29.15
CA ILE A 25 -9.61 -6.00 -29.38
C ILE A 25 -9.69 -4.70 -28.59
N LYS A 26 -10.01 -3.58 -29.27
CA LYS A 26 -10.07 -2.23 -28.66
C LYS A 26 -8.82 -1.95 -27.83
N GLN A 27 -7.66 -1.98 -28.49
CA GLN A 27 -6.39 -1.96 -27.80
C GLN A 27 -6.18 -0.70 -26.94
N LYS A 28 -5.59 -0.88 -25.76
CA LYS A 28 -5.04 0.20 -24.94
C LYS A 28 -3.56 -0.06 -24.68
N GLN A 29 -2.75 0.95 -24.96
CA GLN A 29 -1.32 0.93 -24.68
C GLN A 29 -1.03 1.74 -23.40
N LEU A 30 -0.31 1.14 -22.47
CA LEU A 30 0.17 1.82 -21.26
C LEU A 30 1.43 2.65 -21.56
N ARG A 31 1.81 3.54 -20.63
CA ARG A 31 3.04 4.35 -20.75
C ARG A 31 4.31 3.51 -20.89
N CYS A 32 4.33 2.30 -20.30
CA CYS A 32 5.40 1.31 -20.43
C CYS A 32 5.40 0.55 -21.77
N LYS A 33 4.58 0.99 -22.73
CA LYS A 33 4.46 0.48 -24.11
C LYS A 33 3.83 -0.90 -24.29
N HIS A 34 3.50 -1.61 -23.21
CA HIS A 34 2.68 -2.82 -23.30
C HIS A 34 1.23 -2.51 -23.70
N THR A 35 0.68 -3.34 -24.59
CA THR A 35 -0.65 -3.17 -25.18
C THR A 35 -1.55 -4.36 -24.81
N PHE A 36 -2.82 -4.08 -24.54
CA PHE A 36 -3.81 -5.06 -24.08
C PHE A 36 -5.16 -4.80 -24.74
N CYS A 37 -6.05 -5.80 -24.78
CA CYS A 37 -7.47 -5.53 -24.97
C CYS A 37 -7.98 -4.64 -23.83
N ASP A 38 -8.82 -3.64 -24.11
CA ASP A 38 -9.33 -2.74 -23.08
C ASP A 38 -10.01 -3.51 -21.93
N GLU A 39 -10.88 -4.47 -22.25
CA GLU A 39 -11.60 -5.26 -21.25
C GLU A 39 -10.66 -6.14 -20.41
N CYS A 40 -9.63 -6.75 -21.02
CA CYS A 40 -8.63 -7.53 -20.30
C CYS A 40 -7.82 -6.64 -19.35
N LEU A 41 -7.44 -5.44 -19.80
CA LEU A 41 -6.76 -4.48 -18.95
C LEU A 41 -7.67 -4.08 -17.78
N GLN A 42 -8.91 -3.63 -18.04
CA GLN A 42 -9.84 -3.24 -16.97
C GLN A 42 -10.09 -4.35 -15.96
N ALA A 43 -10.28 -5.59 -16.42
CA ALA A 43 -10.43 -6.74 -15.54
C ALA A 43 -9.20 -6.95 -14.66
N SER A 44 -8.00 -6.83 -15.23
CA SER A 44 -6.76 -6.92 -14.46
C SER A 44 -6.62 -5.78 -13.44
N LEU A 45 -6.89 -4.54 -13.83
CA LEU A 45 -6.78 -3.37 -12.95
C LEU A 45 -7.69 -3.45 -11.72
N LYS A 46 -8.85 -4.11 -11.83
CA LYS A 46 -9.73 -4.37 -10.68
C LYS A 46 -9.09 -5.25 -9.60
N HIS A 47 -8.13 -6.08 -9.97
CA HIS A 47 -7.47 -7.02 -9.05
C HIS A 47 -6.08 -6.55 -8.61
N ILE A 48 -5.29 -5.95 -9.50
CA ILE A 48 -3.89 -5.56 -9.21
C ILE A 48 -3.68 -4.05 -9.08
N GLY A 49 -4.74 -3.25 -9.22
CA GLY A 49 -4.65 -1.78 -9.24
C GLY A 49 -4.07 -1.25 -10.55
N PRO A 50 -3.64 0.04 -10.59
CA PRO A 50 -3.10 0.69 -11.79
C PRO A 50 -1.65 0.25 -12.10
N MET A 51 -1.44 -1.06 -12.20
CA MET A 51 -0.16 -1.71 -12.42
C MET A 51 -0.18 -2.47 -13.75
N CYS A 52 0.88 -2.35 -14.54
CA CYS A 52 1.01 -3.12 -15.78
C CYS A 52 1.07 -4.63 -15.47
N PRO A 53 0.20 -5.46 -16.06
CA PRO A 53 0.20 -6.90 -15.80
C PRO A 53 1.51 -7.61 -16.18
N VAL A 54 2.23 -7.06 -17.18
CA VAL A 54 3.47 -7.62 -17.74
C VAL A 54 4.70 -7.19 -16.96
N CYS A 55 5.01 -5.89 -16.93
CA CYS A 55 6.26 -5.38 -16.34
C CYS A 55 6.11 -4.82 -14.92
N LYS A 56 4.90 -4.79 -14.37
CA LYS A 56 4.59 -4.25 -13.04
C LYS A 56 4.83 -2.74 -12.86
N ASP A 57 5.04 -1.98 -13.94
CA ASP A 57 5.08 -0.51 -13.89
C ASP A 57 3.73 0.05 -13.40
N VAL A 58 3.76 0.88 -12.35
CA VAL A 58 2.59 1.46 -11.68
C VAL A 58 2.29 2.83 -12.28
N PHE A 59 1.20 2.96 -13.03
CA PHE A 59 0.87 4.17 -13.79
C PHE A 59 -0.26 5.02 -13.17
N GLY A 60 -0.71 4.68 -11.97
CA GLY A 60 -1.69 5.44 -11.20
C GLY A 60 -1.41 5.33 -9.70
N VAL A 61 -2.34 5.79 -8.86
CA VAL A 61 -2.20 5.68 -7.41
C VAL A 61 -2.59 4.27 -6.97
N MET A 62 -1.65 3.55 -6.36
CA MET A 62 -1.98 2.30 -5.66
C MET A 62 -2.80 2.64 -4.43
N GLU A 63 -3.89 1.90 -4.22
CA GLU A 63 -4.74 2.04 -3.04
C GLU A 63 -4.78 0.71 -2.30
N GLY A 64 -4.54 0.75 -0.99
CA GLY A 64 -4.61 -0.43 -0.13
C GLY A 64 -6.04 -0.71 0.31
N ASP A 65 -6.20 -1.58 1.31
CA ASP A 65 -7.49 -2.04 1.81
C ASP A 65 -7.82 -1.56 3.23
N GLN A 66 -7.07 -0.62 3.79
CA GLN A 66 -7.40 -0.01 5.08
C GLN A 66 -8.87 0.44 5.14
N PRO A 67 -9.62 0.10 6.21
CA PRO A 67 -10.97 0.60 6.43
C PRO A 67 -11.04 2.13 6.60
N ASP A 68 -12.23 2.71 6.56
CA ASP A 68 -12.39 4.12 6.89
C ASP A 68 -12.07 4.40 8.36
N GLY A 69 -11.28 5.44 8.59
CA GLY A 69 -10.81 5.83 9.92
C GLY A 69 -10.19 7.22 9.88
N VAL A 70 -9.67 7.66 11.02
CA VAL A 70 -9.12 9.00 11.21
C VAL A 70 -7.67 8.89 11.66
N MET A 71 -6.79 9.69 11.04
CA MET A 71 -5.42 9.92 11.48
C MET A 71 -5.29 11.37 11.95
N THR A 72 -4.85 11.57 13.19
CA THR A 72 -4.50 12.88 13.76
C THR A 72 -3.09 12.85 14.33
N TRP A 73 -2.50 14.04 14.53
CA TRP A 73 -1.21 14.14 15.21
C TRP A 73 -1.09 15.44 16.00
N SER A 74 -0.22 15.44 16.99
CA SER A 74 0.15 16.61 17.78
C SER A 74 1.64 16.58 18.14
N SER A 75 2.21 17.74 18.43
CA SER A 75 3.56 17.86 18.96
C SER A 75 3.56 17.89 20.49
N ASP A 76 4.53 17.21 21.07
CA ASP A 76 4.84 17.10 22.50
C ASP A 76 6.27 17.59 22.68
N SER A 77 6.53 18.41 23.70
CA SER A 77 7.86 18.99 23.95
C SER A 77 8.87 17.98 24.52
N SER A 78 8.42 16.81 24.96
CA SER A 78 9.31 15.75 25.46
C SER A 78 10.08 15.07 24.34
N SER A 79 11.40 14.99 24.51
CA SER A 79 12.27 14.25 23.59
C SER A 79 12.10 12.73 23.73
N LEU A 80 12.23 12.02 22.62
CA LEU A 80 12.34 10.56 22.63
C LEU A 80 13.77 10.13 22.96
N PRO A 81 13.97 8.99 23.65
CA PRO A 81 15.29 8.42 23.86
C PRO A 81 16.06 8.26 22.53
N GLY A 82 17.28 8.79 22.47
CA GLY A 82 18.11 8.81 21.25
C GLY A 82 17.92 10.04 20.36
N PHE A 83 16.98 10.93 20.67
CA PHE A 83 16.69 12.15 19.91
C PHE A 83 16.60 13.38 20.82
N SER A 84 17.71 13.74 21.47
CA SER A 84 17.78 14.92 22.32
C SER A 84 17.68 16.22 21.51
N GLY A 85 17.11 17.27 22.13
CA GLY A 85 17.04 18.60 21.52
C GLY A 85 15.90 18.79 20.50
N CYS A 86 15.02 17.79 20.36
CA CYS A 86 13.80 17.89 19.57
C CYS A 86 12.60 17.33 20.36
N GLY A 87 11.38 17.72 19.96
CA GLY A 87 10.15 17.22 20.57
C GLY A 87 9.81 15.79 20.10
N CYS A 88 8.58 15.40 20.36
CA CYS A 88 7.97 14.15 19.90
C CYS A 88 6.66 14.45 19.20
N ILE A 89 6.42 13.84 18.04
CA ILE A 89 5.11 13.86 17.42
C ILE A 89 4.36 12.59 17.82
N VAL A 90 3.17 12.80 18.34
CA VAL A 90 2.23 11.75 18.73
C VAL A 90 1.19 11.63 17.61
N ILE A 91 1.12 10.47 16.98
CA ILE A 91 0.16 10.17 15.92
C ILE A 91 -0.90 9.23 16.49
N THR A 92 -2.17 9.54 16.28
CA THR A 92 -3.30 8.72 16.72
C THR A 92 -4.11 8.27 15.52
N TYR A 93 -4.34 6.97 15.42
CA TYR A 93 -5.19 6.33 14.44
C TYR A 93 -6.44 5.77 15.12
N THR A 94 -7.61 6.15 14.63
CA THR A 94 -8.89 5.72 15.18
C THR A 94 -9.73 5.09 14.07
N PHE A 95 -10.09 3.83 14.25
CA PHE A 95 -10.96 3.08 13.35
C PHE A 95 -12.18 2.57 14.13
N PRO A 96 -13.41 2.94 13.72
CA PRO A 96 -14.60 2.30 14.26
C PRO A 96 -14.73 0.86 13.75
N SER A 97 -15.46 0.02 14.48
CA SER A 97 -15.89 -1.28 13.96
C SER A 97 -16.82 -1.10 12.76
N GLY A 98 -16.79 -2.05 11.83
CA GLY A 98 -17.52 -1.93 10.57
C GLY A 98 -17.75 -3.27 9.89
N LYS A 99 -18.05 -3.24 8.60
CA LYS A 99 -18.19 -4.42 7.75
C LYS A 99 -17.07 -4.50 6.74
N GLN A 100 -16.58 -5.70 6.49
CA GLN A 100 -15.53 -5.98 5.53
C GLN A 100 -15.99 -5.70 4.09
N ALA A 101 -15.15 -5.01 3.33
CA ALA A 101 -15.34 -4.72 1.92
C ALA A 101 -15.01 -5.96 1.06
N GLU A 102 -15.33 -5.90 -0.24
CA GLU A 102 -15.03 -6.97 -1.21
C GLU A 102 -13.54 -7.35 -1.28
N LYS A 103 -12.64 -6.40 -0.97
CA LYS A 103 -11.20 -6.62 -0.96
C LYS A 103 -10.65 -7.23 0.34
N HIS A 104 -11.48 -7.37 1.37
CA HIS A 104 -11.09 -7.94 2.67
C HIS A 104 -11.25 -9.48 2.69
N PRO A 105 -10.64 -10.17 3.67
CA PRO A 105 -10.68 -11.64 3.73
C PRO A 105 -12.08 -12.24 3.81
N ASN A 106 -13.01 -11.59 4.51
CA ASN A 106 -14.38 -12.08 4.70
C ASN A 106 -15.42 -11.00 4.36
N PRO A 107 -15.67 -10.71 3.06
CA PRO A 107 -16.59 -9.65 2.64
C PRO A 107 -17.97 -9.75 3.32
N GLY A 108 -18.50 -8.61 3.77
CA GLY A 108 -19.78 -8.49 4.46
C GLY A 108 -19.77 -8.87 5.94
N GLN A 109 -18.77 -9.61 6.43
CA GLN A 109 -18.63 -9.93 7.86
C GLN A 109 -18.20 -8.70 8.68
N PRO A 110 -18.57 -8.61 9.96
CA PRO A 110 -18.10 -7.54 10.83
C PRO A 110 -16.59 -7.66 11.07
N TYR A 111 -15.92 -6.52 11.22
CA TYR A 111 -14.58 -6.43 11.80
C TYR A 111 -14.59 -5.53 13.04
N GLN A 112 -13.66 -5.74 13.96
CA GLN A 112 -13.48 -4.90 15.13
C GLN A 112 -12.48 -3.78 14.85
N GLY A 113 -12.91 -2.55 15.18
CA GLY A 113 -12.10 -1.34 15.09
C GLY A 113 -10.97 -1.30 16.11
N THR A 114 -10.20 -0.22 16.10
CA THR A 114 -9.05 -0.05 17.00
C THR A 114 -8.71 1.42 17.21
N ASN A 115 -7.99 1.70 18.30
CA ASN A 115 -7.31 2.97 18.52
C ASN A 115 -5.83 2.67 18.77
N ARG A 116 -4.95 3.32 18.02
CA ARG A 116 -3.50 3.13 18.13
C ARG A 116 -2.77 4.45 18.15
N THR A 117 -1.78 4.53 19.03
CA THR A 117 -0.88 5.66 19.14
C THR A 117 0.52 5.25 18.71
N ALA A 118 1.19 6.11 17.94
CA ALA A 118 2.57 5.96 17.53
C ALA A 118 3.38 7.24 17.78
N TYR A 119 4.69 7.09 17.91
CA TYR A 119 5.60 8.16 18.30
C TYR A 119 6.77 8.28 17.32
N ARG A 120 7.19 9.50 17.04
CA ARG A 120 8.43 9.77 16.30
C ARG A 120 9.02 11.12 16.67
N PRO A 121 10.33 11.34 16.50
CA PRO A 121 10.96 12.60 16.86
C PRO A 121 10.35 13.76 16.05
N ASP A 122 10.22 14.92 16.69
CA ASP A 122 9.83 16.18 16.05
C ASP A 122 11.07 16.93 15.55
N ASN A 123 11.78 16.29 14.62
CA ASN A 123 12.91 16.86 13.88
C ASN A 123 12.61 16.81 12.36
N GLU A 124 13.54 17.28 11.53
CA GLU A 124 13.35 17.36 10.07
C GLU A 124 13.02 15.98 9.44
N GLU A 125 13.83 14.96 9.75
CA GLU A 125 13.60 13.61 9.24
C GLU A 125 12.29 13.00 9.76
N GLY A 126 11.99 13.25 11.03
CA GLY A 126 10.69 12.97 11.59
C GLY A 126 9.61 13.56 10.70
N GLN A 127 9.57 14.89 10.53
CA GLN A 127 8.56 15.63 9.75
C GLN A 127 8.36 15.08 8.34
N GLU A 128 9.45 14.70 7.66
CA GLU A 128 9.39 13.99 6.38
C GLU A 128 8.57 12.67 6.48
N VAL A 129 8.90 11.81 7.44
CA VAL A 129 8.19 10.55 7.67
C VAL A 129 6.69 10.76 7.93
N LEU A 130 6.26 11.82 8.60
CA LEU A 130 4.81 12.09 8.78
C LEU A 130 4.10 12.42 7.50
N LYS A 131 4.74 13.19 6.61
CA LYS A 131 4.16 13.50 5.31
C LYS A 131 3.94 12.22 4.51
N LEU A 132 4.91 11.31 4.54
CA LEU A 132 4.81 10.01 3.90
C LEU A 132 3.75 9.11 4.56
N LEU A 133 3.71 9.04 5.90
CA LEU A 133 2.67 8.29 6.63
C LEU A 133 1.27 8.84 6.34
N LYS A 134 1.11 10.16 6.23
CA LYS A 134 -0.16 10.78 5.88
C LYS A 134 -0.57 10.41 4.45
N LYS A 135 0.36 10.47 3.50
CA LYS A 135 0.14 10.01 2.11
C LYS A 135 -0.24 8.53 2.06
N ALA A 136 0.45 7.68 2.80
CA ALA A 136 0.14 6.25 2.91
C ALA A 136 -1.24 6.00 3.54
N PHE A 137 -1.61 6.77 4.56
CA PHE A 137 -2.94 6.68 5.18
C PHE A 137 -4.05 7.07 4.19
N ASP A 138 -3.84 8.16 3.44
CA ASP A 138 -4.78 8.64 2.42
C ASP A 138 -4.94 7.62 1.27
N GLN A 139 -3.87 6.89 0.97
CA GLN A 139 -3.85 5.78 0.01
C GLN A 139 -4.23 4.43 0.63
N LYS A 140 -4.77 4.42 1.86
CA LYS A 140 -5.28 3.21 2.53
C LYS A 140 -4.24 2.10 2.78
N MET A 141 -2.97 2.47 2.99
CA MET A 141 -1.83 1.53 3.09
C MET A 141 -1.35 1.24 4.52
N ILE A 142 -1.74 2.01 5.54
CA ILE A 142 -1.17 1.84 6.90
C ILE A 142 -1.75 0.61 7.61
N PHE A 143 -3.03 0.34 7.39
CA PHE A 143 -3.77 -0.75 8.02
C PHE A 143 -4.43 -1.67 6.99
N THR A 144 -4.90 -2.81 7.46
CA THR A 144 -5.74 -3.77 6.73
C THR A 144 -6.69 -4.48 7.72
N VAL A 145 -7.58 -5.33 7.24
CA VAL A 145 -8.39 -6.23 8.08
C VAL A 145 -7.82 -7.65 7.97
N GLY A 146 -7.54 -8.26 9.12
CA GLY A 146 -7.02 -9.62 9.15
C GLY A 146 -6.89 -10.19 10.56
N THR A 147 -5.99 -11.15 10.71
CA THR A 147 -5.71 -11.83 11.97
C THR A 147 -4.67 -11.05 12.78
N SER A 148 -5.03 -10.68 14.00
CA SER A 148 -4.10 -10.05 14.95
C SER A 148 -3.02 -11.05 15.40
N ARG A 149 -1.75 -10.73 15.14
CA ARG A 149 -0.62 -11.60 15.52
C ARG A 149 -0.47 -11.76 17.03
N THR A 150 -0.85 -10.77 17.82
CA THR A 150 -0.67 -10.78 19.29
C THR A 150 -1.79 -11.52 20.01
N SER A 151 -3.03 -11.41 19.53
CA SER A 151 -4.20 -12.03 20.18
C SER A 151 -4.71 -13.28 19.46
N GLY A 152 -4.30 -13.51 18.21
CA GLY A 152 -4.81 -14.60 17.37
C GLY A 152 -6.25 -14.38 16.87
N LEU A 153 -6.85 -13.23 17.15
CA LEU A 153 -8.24 -12.94 16.75
C LEU A 153 -8.31 -12.51 15.28
N ASP A 154 -9.27 -13.09 14.56
CA ASP A 154 -9.62 -12.70 13.19
C ASP A 154 -10.49 -11.45 13.14
N ASN A 155 -10.67 -10.92 11.93
CA ASN A 155 -11.54 -9.79 11.61
C ASN A 155 -11.18 -8.54 12.46
N GLN A 156 -9.87 -8.24 12.57
CA GLN A 156 -9.36 -7.09 13.31
C GLN A 156 -8.71 -6.08 12.37
N VAL A 157 -8.78 -4.79 12.73
CA VAL A 157 -7.91 -3.77 12.11
C VAL A 157 -6.47 -3.93 12.60
N ILE A 158 -5.57 -4.30 11.69
CA ILE A 158 -4.16 -4.61 11.96
C ILE A 158 -3.22 -3.75 11.10
N TRP A 159 -1.98 -3.58 11.55
CA TRP A 159 -0.93 -2.92 10.78
C TRP A 159 -0.65 -3.66 9.46
N ASN A 160 -0.36 -2.92 8.39
CA ASN A 160 -0.12 -3.46 7.05
C ASN A 160 1.35 -3.24 6.63
N ASP A 161 2.26 -3.90 7.33
CA ASP A 161 3.72 -3.92 7.09
C ASP A 161 4.46 -2.56 7.07
N ILE A 162 3.84 -1.49 7.57
CA ILE A 162 4.51 -0.21 7.82
C ILE A 162 4.80 -0.12 9.32
N SER A 163 6.08 -0.20 9.67
CA SER A 163 6.53 -0.22 11.07
C SER A 163 6.18 1.08 11.79
N HIS A 164 5.60 0.95 12.99
CA HIS A 164 5.29 2.08 13.87
C HIS A 164 5.89 1.86 15.26
N LYS A 165 6.32 2.96 15.90
CA LYS A 165 6.74 2.94 17.29
C LYS A 165 5.58 3.22 18.22
N THR A 166 5.02 2.19 18.82
CA THR A 166 3.86 2.28 19.73
C THR A 166 4.25 2.49 21.20
N SER A 167 5.54 2.60 21.50
CA SER A 167 6.06 2.94 22.83
C SER A 167 7.09 4.07 22.75
N LYS A 168 7.11 4.99 23.71
CA LYS A 168 8.19 5.99 23.82
C LYS A 168 9.51 5.38 24.30
N THR A 169 9.49 4.21 24.93
CA THR A 169 10.68 3.59 25.57
C THR A 169 10.73 2.07 25.36
N GLY A 170 11.81 1.42 25.82
CA GLY A 170 11.95 -0.04 25.79
C GLY A 170 12.61 -0.59 24.53
N GLY A 171 13.12 0.28 23.67
CA GLY A 171 13.87 -0.08 22.47
C GLY A 171 13.05 -0.87 21.43
N PRO A 172 13.71 -1.41 20.39
CA PRO A 172 13.04 -2.09 19.28
C PRO A 172 12.17 -3.27 19.71
N GLN A 173 12.59 -4.02 20.73
CA GLN A 173 11.88 -5.21 21.24
C GLN A 173 10.49 -4.88 21.83
N ARG A 174 10.29 -3.63 22.27
CA ARG A 174 8.99 -3.16 22.78
C ARG A 174 8.34 -2.16 21.82
N TYR A 175 8.73 -2.17 20.55
CA TYR A 175 8.25 -1.24 19.53
C TYR A 175 8.46 0.23 19.97
N GLY A 176 9.55 0.52 20.67
CA GLY A 176 9.85 1.84 21.19
C GLY A 176 11.28 2.30 20.93
N TYR A 177 11.68 3.33 21.68
CA TYR A 177 12.97 4.01 21.58
C TYR A 177 13.88 3.67 22.79
N PRO A 178 15.21 3.86 22.68
CA PRO A 178 15.94 4.30 21.49
C PRO A 178 15.96 3.22 20.39
N ASP A 179 15.84 3.64 19.14
CA ASP A 179 16.02 2.78 17.96
C ASP A 179 16.60 3.63 16.81
N PRO A 180 17.93 3.60 16.60
CA PRO A 180 18.58 4.43 15.60
C PRO A 180 18.21 4.04 14.16
N ASP A 181 17.69 2.83 13.93
CA ASP A 181 17.35 2.35 12.58
C ASP A 181 15.91 2.68 12.16
N TYR A 182 15.06 3.12 13.10
CA TYR A 182 13.62 3.17 12.86
C TYR A 182 13.23 4.07 11.69
N LEU A 183 13.74 5.30 11.62
CA LEU A 183 13.35 6.27 10.60
C LEU A 183 13.74 5.79 9.19
N ARG A 184 14.90 5.12 9.06
CA ARG A 184 15.30 4.45 7.81
C ARG A 184 14.37 3.29 7.47
N LYS A 185 14.10 2.39 8.42
CA LYS A 185 13.23 1.21 8.21
C LYS A 185 11.82 1.61 7.79
N VAL A 186 11.19 2.59 8.45
CA VAL A 186 9.83 3.01 8.08
C VAL A 186 9.79 3.66 6.70
N LYS A 187 10.84 4.37 6.27
CA LYS A 187 10.96 4.88 4.89
C LYS A 187 11.10 3.73 3.88
N GLU A 188 11.86 2.70 4.20
CA GLU A 188 11.96 1.47 3.39
C GLU A 188 10.61 0.76 3.26
N ASP A 189 9.87 0.60 4.37
CA ASP A 189 8.52 0.02 4.39
C ASP A 189 7.54 0.83 3.51
N LEU A 190 7.57 2.16 3.65
CA LEU A 190 6.74 3.09 2.87
C LEU A 190 7.06 2.99 1.37
N LYS A 191 8.34 2.99 1.01
CA LYS A 191 8.80 2.82 -0.36
C LYS A 191 8.37 1.47 -0.94
N ALA A 192 8.43 0.39 -0.16
CA ALA A 192 7.95 -0.92 -0.58
C ALA A 192 6.43 -0.95 -0.87
N LYS A 193 5.65 -0.06 -0.25
CA LYS A 193 4.22 0.17 -0.55
C LYS A 193 4.00 1.21 -1.67
N GLY A 194 5.06 1.70 -2.31
CA GLY A 194 5.00 2.69 -3.40
C GLY A 194 4.82 4.14 -2.92
N ILE A 195 5.18 4.44 -1.67
CA ILE A 195 5.07 5.76 -1.06
C ILE A 195 6.45 6.42 -0.98
N GLU A 196 6.66 7.43 -1.82
CA GLU A 196 7.87 8.28 -1.88
C GLU A 196 7.53 9.77 -1.90
#